data_AF-A0AAD6IAY7-F1
#
_entry.id   AF-A0AAD6IAY7-F1
#
_cell.length_a   1.000
_cell.length_b   1.000
_cell.length_c   1.000
_cell.angle_alpha   90.00
_cell.angle_beta   90.00
_cell.angle_gamma   90.00
#
_symmetry.space_group_name_H-M   'P 1'
#
loop_
_entity.id
_entity.type
_entity.pdbx_description
1 polymer ?
#
loop_
_entity_poly.entity_id
_entity_poly.type
_entity_poly.pdbx_seq_one_letter_code
_entity_poly.pdbx_strand_id
1 'polypeptide(L)'
;MSGAYSQARMQHQIFSKPRKPLKSPDRLVALRQDYITNSKTTLVLRPQGDAQSAVAYNVKDQDGQTVFTASGWKYNNGSCREVRDATGLPLFELHRKISLKITWYITLPGDDRGVTLATCTPRFAPAFGNFNITLRNAAACDTKSLAGKELTLAIERHGRVLQSFDVVDGDRRVAEVCESVRHNDRLALTAGARRGYRPALDIVVAPGVDIALIVVIAIIASDSVFGSESG
;
A
#
# COMPACT_ATOMS: atom_id res chain seq x y z
N MET A 1 -18.96 -50.18 7.41
CA MET A 1 -18.20 -49.21 6.60
C MET A 1 -19.15 -48.12 6.12
N SER A 2 -19.17 -46.96 6.77
CA SER A 2 -19.87 -45.76 6.28
C SER A 2 -19.40 -44.58 7.12
N GLY A 3 -18.52 -43.75 6.55
CA GLY A 3 -17.93 -42.63 7.30
C GLY A 3 -17.01 -41.72 6.49
N ALA A 4 -17.13 -41.68 5.16
CA ALA A 4 -16.17 -40.98 4.30
C ALA A 4 -16.80 -39.97 3.33
N TYR A 5 -17.98 -39.41 3.64
CA TYR A 5 -18.67 -38.46 2.74
C TYR A 5 -19.18 -37.17 3.39
N SER A 6 -18.67 -36.76 4.56
CA SER A 6 -19.14 -35.56 5.26
C SER A 6 -18.16 -34.37 5.32
N GLN A 7 -17.01 -34.41 4.62
CA GLN A 7 -16.00 -33.34 4.68
C GLN A 7 -15.71 -32.60 3.37
N ALA A 8 -16.66 -32.60 2.43
CA ALA A 8 -16.63 -31.68 1.28
C ALA A 8 -17.67 -30.55 1.43
N ARG A 9 -17.85 -30.02 2.65
CA ARG A 9 -18.66 -28.82 2.84
C ARG A 9 -17.76 -27.62 2.56
N MET A 10 -17.71 -27.20 1.28
CA MET A 10 -17.22 -25.87 0.94
C MET A 10 -17.93 -24.88 1.86
N GLN A 11 -17.16 -24.26 2.75
CA GLN A 11 -17.65 -23.32 3.72
C GLN A 11 -18.01 -22.04 2.96
N HIS A 12 -19.22 -22.01 2.40
CA HIS A 12 -19.87 -20.82 1.89
C HIS A 12 -20.22 -19.93 3.10
N GLN A 13 -19.20 -19.32 3.72
CA GLN A 13 -19.43 -18.09 4.48
C GLN A 13 -19.64 -16.96 3.48
N ILE A 14 -20.88 -16.85 3.01
CA ILE A 14 -21.44 -15.66 2.38
C ILE A 14 -21.80 -14.74 3.58
N PHE A 15 -21.37 -13.48 3.74
CA PHE A 15 -21.06 -12.43 2.79
C PHE A 15 -19.90 -11.58 3.33
N SER A 16 -18.76 -11.52 2.65
CA SER A 16 -17.98 -10.28 2.69
C SER A 16 -18.86 -9.21 2.05
N LYS A 17 -19.06 -8.05 2.68
CA LYS A 17 -19.71 -6.91 2.02
C LYS A 17 -19.16 -6.79 0.59
N PRO A 18 -20.01 -6.63 -0.44
CA PRO A 18 -19.52 -6.46 -1.81
C PRO A 18 -18.44 -5.41 -1.84
N ARG A 19 -17.33 -5.71 -2.51
CA ARG A 19 -16.23 -4.75 -2.67
C ARG A 19 -16.78 -3.50 -3.34
N LYS A 20 -16.32 -2.33 -2.87
CA LYS A 20 -16.71 -1.05 -3.46
C LYS A 20 -16.28 -0.98 -4.94
N PRO A 21 -17.02 -0.25 -5.80
CA PRO A 21 -16.64 -0.14 -7.20
C PRO A 21 -15.33 0.67 -7.34
N LEU A 22 -14.44 0.23 -8.25
CA LEU A 22 -13.22 0.98 -8.60
C LEU A 22 -13.60 2.14 -9.50
N LYS A 23 -13.52 3.37 -8.98
CA LYS A 23 -13.95 4.59 -9.65
C LYS A 23 -13.08 5.77 -9.24
N SER A 24 -13.04 6.79 -10.10
CA SER A 24 -12.42 8.07 -9.75
C SER A 24 -13.06 8.69 -8.50
N PRO A 25 -12.26 9.33 -7.64
CA PRO A 25 -12.77 10.08 -6.51
C PRO A 25 -13.58 11.30 -6.99
N ASP A 26 -14.47 11.81 -6.13
CA ASP A 26 -15.22 13.05 -6.41
C ASP A 26 -14.33 14.30 -6.35
N ARG A 27 -13.14 14.17 -5.76
CA ARG A 27 -12.13 15.21 -5.62
C ARG A 27 -10.77 14.61 -5.95
N LEU A 28 -9.86 15.41 -6.48
CA LEU A 28 -8.49 14.96 -6.65
C LEU A 28 -7.88 14.55 -5.30
N VAL A 29 -7.15 13.43 -5.28
CA VAL A 29 -6.56 12.84 -4.08
C VAL A 29 -5.06 12.81 -4.26
N ALA A 30 -4.33 13.62 -3.49
CA ALA A 30 -2.89 13.74 -3.66
C ALA A 30 -2.10 14.01 -2.39
N LEU A 31 -0.94 13.37 -2.29
CA LEU A 31 0.14 13.79 -1.40
C LEU A 31 1.00 14.86 -2.09
N ARG A 32 1.17 14.74 -3.42
CA ARG A 32 1.76 15.76 -4.32
C ARG A 32 0.96 15.86 -5.61
N GLN A 33 0.83 17.06 -6.15
CA GLN A 33 0.04 17.28 -7.37
C GLN A 33 0.71 16.70 -8.63
N ASP A 34 2.04 16.60 -8.64
CA ASP A 34 2.85 16.25 -9.81
C ASP A 34 2.55 14.84 -10.38
N TYR A 35 2.05 13.92 -9.55
CA TYR A 35 1.84 12.51 -9.91
C TYR A 35 0.36 12.11 -9.95
N ILE A 36 -0.56 13.07 -10.04
CA ILE A 36 -1.98 12.79 -10.26
C ILE A 36 -2.18 12.27 -11.69
N THR A 37 -2.76 11.07 -11.82
CA THR A 37 -3.05 10.50 -13.15
C THR A 37 -4.40 10.94 -13.71
N ASN A 38 -4.47 11.18 -15.01
CA ASN A 38 -5.71 11.49 -15.73
C ASN A 38 -6.40 10.25 -16.33
N SER A 39 -5.74 9.10 -16.26
CA SER A 39 -6.23 7.83 -16.80
C SER A 39 -6.08 6.71 -15.78
N LYS A 40 -6.78 5.61 -16.00
CA LYS A 40 -6.58 4.40 -15.20
C LYS A 40 -5.15 3.90 -15.42
N THR A 41 -4.35 3.85 -14.36
CA THR A 41 -2.94 3.46 -14.43
C THR A 41 -2.75 2.10 -13.76
N THR A 42 -1.92 1.23 -14.35
CA THR A 42 -1.54 -0.05 -13.74
C THR A 42 -0.03 -0.09 -13.57
N LEU A 43 0.43 -0.52 -12.39
CA LEU A 43 1.84 -0.66 -12.05
C LEU A 43 2.12 -2.03 -11.43
N VAL A 44 3.38 -2.39 -11.38
CA VAL A 44 3.88 -3.59 -10.69
C VAL A 44 4.92 -3.17 -9.68
N LEU A 45 4.64 -3.36 -8.40
CA LEU A 45 5.60 -3.23 -7.31
C LEU A 45 6.33 -4.57 -7.16
N ARG A 46 7.65 -4.58 -7.36
CA ARG A 46 8.49 -5.75 -7.11
C ARG A 46 9.42 -5.51 -5.93
N PRO A 47 9.46 -6.40 -4.93
CA PRO A 47 10.51 -6.36 -3.94
C PRO A 47 11.87 -6.65 -4.61
N GLN A 48 12.88 -5.88 -4.23
CA GLN A 48 14.27 -6.13 -4.62
C GLN A 48 15.09 -6.37 -3.34
N GLY A 49 15.92 -7.40 -3.35
CA GLY A 49 16.71 -7.80 -2.19
C GLY A 49 15.89 -8.08 -0.92
N ASP A 50 16.55 -7.90 0.22
CA ASP A 50 15.95 -7.98 1.55
C ASP A 50 15.42 -6.61 2.04
N ALA A 51 14.81 -6.58 3.23
CA ALA A 51 14.21 -5.37 3.77
C ALA A 51 15.22 -4.22 4.03
N GLN A 52 16.52 -4.54 4.13
CA GLN A 52 17.63 -3.61 4.40
C GLN A 52 18.38 -3.20 3.12
N SER A 53 17.98 -3.73 1.97
CA SER A 53 18.67 -3.51 0.70
C SER A 53 18.58 -2.05 0.23
N ALA A 54 19.64 -1.61 -0.46
CA ALA A 54 19.76 -0.26 -1.01
C ALA A 54 18.67 0.08 -2.05
N VAL A 55 18.02 -0.92 -2.64
CA VAL A 55 16.74 -0.78 -3.36
C VAL A 55 15.86 -1.92 -2.85
N ALA A 56 14.91 -1.62 -1.98
CA ALA A 56 14.04 -2.61 -1.36
C ALA A 56 12.79 -2.92 -2.22
N TYR A 57 12.39 -1.96 -3.06
CA TYR A 57 11.29 -2.06 -4.00
C TYR A 57 11.57 -1.31 -5.30
N ASN A 58 11.13 -1.88 -6.41
CA ASN A 58 11.14 -1.28 -7.74
C ASN A 58 9.71 -1.31 -8.29
N VAL A 59 9.21 -0.16 -8.74
CA VAL A 59 7.86 -0.02 -9.29
C VAL A 59 7.97 0.22 -10.79
N LYS A 60 7.29 -0.61 -11.56
CA LYS A 60 7.27 -0.53 -13.02
C LYS A 60 5.89 -0.23 -13.55
N ASP A 61 5.82 0.48 -14.67
CA ASP A 61 4.59 0.62 -15.45
C ASP A 61 4.33 -0.62 -16.33
N GLN A 62 3.29 -0.53 -17.17
CA GLN A 62 2.90 -1.60 -18.09
C GLN A 62 3.94 -1.86 -19.19
N ASP A 63 4.73 -0.85 -19.54
CA ASP A 63 5.80 -0.94 -20.53
C ASP A 63 7.11 -1.49 -19.92
N GLY A 64 7.11 -1.75 -18.61
CA GLY A 64 8.24 -2.30 -17.87
C GLY A 64 9.27 -1.24 -17.45
N GLN A 65 8.95 0.05 -17.61
CA GLN A 65 9.80 1.16 -17.22
C GLN A 65 9.69 1.43 -15.74
N THR A 66 10.81 1.72 -15.09
CA THR A 66 10.82 2.04 -13.66
C THR A 66 10.29 3.46 -13.46
N VAL A 67 9.19 3.57 -12.71
CA VAL A 67 8.55 4.85 -12.40
C VAL A 67 8.84 5.32 -10.98
N PHE A 68 9.06 4.39 -10.04
CA PHE A 68 9.44 4.70 -8.67
C PHE A 68 10.38 3.63 -8.11
N THR A 69 11.21 4.04 -7.16
CA THR A 69 12.02 3.13 -6.34
C THR A 69 11.84 3.47 -4.87
N ALA A 70 11.99 2.46 -4.00
CA ALA A 70 12.05 2.69 -2.57
C ALA A 70 13.25 1.96 -1.97
N SER A 71 14.09 2.69 -1.24
CA SER A 71 15.35 2.21 -0.66
C SER A 71 15.30 2.25 0.86
N GLY A 72 15.87 1.25 1.55
CA GLY A 72 16.10 1.35 2.99
C GLY A 72 17.30 2.26 3.29
N TRP A 73 17.25 3.02 4.39
CA TRP A 73 18.45 3.68 4.90
C TRP A 73 19.37 2.66 5.58
N LYS A 74 20.49 2.35 4.92
CA LYS A 74 21.48 1.36 5.37
C LYS A 74 22.29 1.79 6.62
N TYR A 75 22.25 3.07 7.01
CA TYR A 75 23.25 3.64 7.93
C TYR A 75 22.68 4.39 9.15
N ASN A 76 21.38 4.30 9.42
CA ASN A 76 20.83 4.95 10.62
C ASN A 76 19.86 4.03 11.38
N ASN A 77 19.76 4.24 12.68
CA ASN A 77 19.15 3.35 13.67
C ASN A 77 17.60 3.24 13.58
N GLY A 78 17.01 3.52 12.41
CA GLY A 78 15.57 3.59 12.18
C GLY A 78 15.13 2.90 10.90
N SER A 79 13.95 2.27 10.93
CA SER A 79 13.30 1.67 9.76
C SER A 79 12.68 2.76 8.88
N CYS A 80 13.54 3.51 8.18
CA CYS A 80 13.18 4.52 7.20
C CYS A 80 13.35 3.98 5.77
N ARG A 81 12.38 4.26 4.90
CA ARG A 81 12.49 4.05 3.46
C ARG A 81 12.36 5.37 2.73
N GLU A 82 13.28 5.66 1.83
CA GLU A 82 13.19 6.82 0.95
C GLU A 82 12.55 6.40 -0.38
N VAL A 83 11.54 7.14 -0.81
CA VAL A 83 10.83 6.89 -2.07
C VAL A 83 11.28 7.91 -3.10
N ARG A 84 11.73 7.42 -4.25
CA ARG A 84 12.28 8.23 -5.35
C ARG A 84 11.47 8.02 -6.62
N ASP A 85 11.41 9.05 -7.46
CA ASP A 85 10.83 8.94 -8.80
C ASP A 85 11.78 8.30 -9.83
N ALA A 86 11.36 8.26 -11.09
CA ALA A 86 12.15 7.71 -12.19
C ALA A 86 13.48 8.42 -12.43
N THR A 87 13.61 9.69 -12.05
CA THR A 87 14.85 10.48 -12.16
C THR A 87 15.80 10.23 -10.98
N GLY A 88 15.32 9.57 -9.92
CA GLY A 88 16.03 9.40 -8.67
C GLY A 88 15.80 10.55 -7.67
N LEU A 89 14.93 11.51 -7.98
CA LEU A 89 14.55 12.59 -7.08
C LEU A 89 13.84 12.02 -5.85
N PRO A 90 14.31 12.27 -4.63
CA PRO A 90 13.60 11.84 -3.43
C PRO A 90 12.30 12.63 -3.30
N LEU A 91 11.20 11.91 -3.13
CA LEU A 91 9.86 12.48 -3.00
C LEU A 91 9.43 12.52 -1.54
N PHE A 92 9.65 11.42 -0.81
CA PHE A 92 9.19 11.21 0.56
C PHE A 92 10.12 10.29 1.33
N GLU A 93 10.07 10.43 2.66
CA GLU A 93 10.58 9.42 3.57
C GLU A 93 9.41 8.74 4.28
N LEU A 94 9.47 7.41 4.36
CA LEU A 94 8.52 6.54 5.02
C LEU A 94 9.16 6.00 6.29
N HIS A 95 8.69 6.48 7.43
CA HIS A 95 9.17 6.07 8.74
C HIS A 95 8.22 5.07 9.37
N ARG A 96 8.77 4.00 9.95
CA ARG A 96 8.02 3.06 10.79
C ARG A 96 8.35 3.29 12.26
N LYS A 97 7.31 3.51 13.07
CA LYS A 97 7.44 3.56 14.54
C LYS A 97 6.79 2.34 15.14
N ILE A 98 7.59 1.54 15.83
CA ILE A 98 7.13 0.37 16.56
C ILE A 98 7.00 0.77 18.04
N SER A 99 5.77 0.78 18.55
CA SER A 99 5.49 0.92 19.98
C SER A 99 4.49 -0.17 20.41
N LEU A 100 3.42 0.16 21.13
CA LEU A 100 2.26 -0.73 21.34
C LEU A 100 1.55 -1.09 20.02
N LYS A 101 1.73 -0.26 18.98
CA LYS A 101 1.23 -0.49 17.63
C LYS A 101 2.27 -0.07 16.60
N ILE A 102 2.18 -0.63 15.41
CA ILE A 102 2.98 -0.19 14.26
C ILE A 102 2.25 0.97 13.59
N THR A 103 2.84 2.16 13.66
CA THR A 103 2.36 3.36 12.96
C THR A 103 3.39 3.77 11.92
N TRP A 104 2.92 4.25 10.77
CA TRP A 104 3.80 4.78 9.73
C TRP A 104 3.59 6.28 9.56
N TYR A 105 4.67 6.98 9.23
CA TYR A 105 4.65 8.42 8.96
C TYR A 105 5.33 8.69 7.63
N ILE A 106 4.75 9.59 6.86
CA ILE A 106 5.31 10.05 5.59
C ILE A 106 5.71 11.50 5.76
N THR A 107 6.96 11.82 5.45
CA THR A 107 7.58 13.14 5.62
C THR A 107 8.24 13.59 4.32
N LEU A 108 8.65 14.86 4.26
CA LEU A 108 9.52 15.33 3.20
C LEU A 108 10.94 14.77 3.40
N PRO A 109 11.69 14.53 2.31
CA PRO A 109 13.07 14.09 2.41
C PRO A 109 13.94 15.09 3.17
N GLY A 110 14.78 14.59 4.08
CA GLY A 110 15.71 15.39 4.89
C GLY A 110 15.03 16.32 5.91
N ASP A 111 13.74 16.14 6.20
CA ASP A 111 13.05 16.97 7.17
C ASP A 111 13.30 16.53 8.62
N ASP A 112 14.36 17.07 9.21
CA ASP A 112 14.67 16.92 10.64
C ASP A 112 13.61 17.55 11.56
N ARG A 113 12.73 18.44 11.04
CA ARG A 113 11.74 19.19 11.83
C ARG A 113 10.37 18.52 11.92
N GLY A 114 10.17 17.38 11.24
CA GLY A 114 9.04 16.48 11.48
C GLY A 114 7.69 16.93 10.89
N VAL A 115 7.66 17.66 9.78
CA VAL A 115 6.40 17.95 9.07
C VAL A 115 5.88 16.67 8.44
N THR A 116 4.95 16.04 9.13
CA THR A 116 4.28 14.83 8.67
C THR A 116 3.27 15.17 7.58
N LEU A 117 3.50 14.68 6.37
CA LEU A 117 2.60 14.81 5.23
C LEU A 117 1.38 13.89 5.38
N ALA A 118 1.61 12.69 5.93
CA ALA A 118 0.56 11.71 6.17
C ALA A 118 0.92 10.76 7.32
N THR A 119 -0.09 10.31 8.05
CA THR A 119 0.03 9.32 9.12
C THR A 119 -0.80 8.09 8.78
N CYS A 120 -0.21 6.91 8.89
CA CYS A 120 -0.92 5.65 8.70
C CYS A 120 -1.08 4.92 10.02
N THR A 121 -2.32 4.67 10.42
CA THR A 121 -2.65 4.01 11.70
C THR A 121 -3.40 2.70 11.46
N PRO A 122 -3.04 1.62 12.17
CA PRO A 122 -3.75 0.36 12.06
C PRO A 122 -5.16 0.50 12.64
N ARG A 123 -6.14 -0.11 11.97
CA ARG A 123 -7.49 -0.21 12.51
C ARG A 123 -7.54 -1.34 13.53
N PHE A 124 -8.14 -1.09 14.70
CA PHE A 124 -8.27 -2.10 15.75
C PHE A 124 -9.03 -3.34 15.25
N ALA A 125 -8.73 -4.47 15.89
CA ALA A 125 -9.21 -5.83 15.62
C ALA A 125 -10.66 -5.94 15.08
N PRO A 126 -10.95 -6.94 14.21
CA PRO A 126 -10.17 -8.17 13.98
C PRO A 126 -9.25 -8.15 12.75
N ALA A 127 -9.06 -7.02 12.07
CA ALA A 127 -8.50 -7.02 10.72
C ALA A 127 -7.01 -6.63 10.67
N PHE A 128 -6.11 -7.57 10.99
CA PHE A 128 -4.67 -7.41 10.74
C PHE A 128 -4.43 -7.05 9.26
N GLY A 129 -3.69 -5.96 9.00
CA GLY A 129 -3.45 -5.43 7.66
C GLY A 129 -4.47 -4.40 7.16
N ASN A 130 -5.54 -4.11 7.91
CA ASN A 130 -6.37 -2.93 7.68
C ASN A 130 -5.76 -1.71 8.39
N PHE A 131 -5.68 -0.60 7.68
CA PHE A 131 -5.21 0.66 8.24
C PHE A 131 -5.93 1.85 7.61
N ASN A 132 -5.79 3.01 8.23
CA ASN A 132 -6.20 4.28 7.66
C ASN A 132 -4.95 5.10 7.37
N ILE A 133 -4.98 5.87 6.28
CA ILE A 133 -4.00 6.93 6.02
C ILE A 133 -4.73 8.27 6.09
N THR A 134 -4.25 9.14 6.95
CA THR A 134 -4.74 10.51 7.11
C THR A 134 -3.66 11.46 6.61
N LEU A 135 -4.01 12.32 5.66
CA LEU A 135 -3.08 13.24 5.00
C LEU A 135 -3.70 14.61 4.78
N ARG A 136 -2.84 15.62 4.61
CA ARG A 136 -3.26 16.90 4.03
C ARG A 136 -3.28 16.76 2.51
N ASN A 137 -4.47 16.78 1.92
CA ASN A 137 -4.65 16.63 0.49
C ASN A 137 -4.04 17.82 -0.27
N ALA A 138 -2.92 17.57 -0.95
CA ALA A 138 -2.21 18.57 -1.73
C ALA A 138 -3.05 19.08 -2.91
N ALA A 139 -4.03 18.32 -3.39
CA ALA A 139 -4.92 18.78 -4.45
C ALA A 139 -6.05 19.71 -3.95
N ALA A 140 -6.22 19.85 -2.63
CA ALA A 140 -7.24 20.71 -2.03
C ALA A 140 -6.72 22.12 -1.67
N CYS A 141 -5.69 22.61 -2.39
CA CYS A 141 -5.05 23.89 -2.10
C CYS A 141 -6.03 25.08 -2.05
N ASP A 142 -7.02 25.08 -2.94
CA ASP A 142 -7.98 26.19 -3.11
C ASP A 142 -9.16 26.14 -2.13
N THR A 143 -9.30 25.06 -1.36
CA THR A 143 -10.39 24.94 -0.39
C THR A 143 -10.16 25.89 0.79
N LYS A 144 -11.15 26.71 1.15
CA LYS A 144 -10.99 27.68 2.26
C LYS A 144 -11.04 27.03 3.65
N SER A 145 -11.69 25.87 3.81
CA SER A 145 -11.82 25.18 5.11
C SER A 145 -10.69 24.18 5.35
N LEU A 146 -10.13 24.19 6.56
CA LEU A 146 -9.12 23.21 6.99
C LEU A 146 -9.65 21.77 6.95
N ALA A 147 -10.91 21.57 7.37
CA ALA A 147 -11.58 20.26 7.29
C ALA A 147 -11.72 19.76 5.85
N GLY A 148 -11.76 20.64 4.86
CA GLY A 148 -11.75 20.27 3.44
C GLY A 148 -10.36 19.98 2.87
N LYS A 149 -9.29 20.25 3.63
CA LYS A 149 -7.90 19.96 3.26
C LYS A 149 -7.39 18.65 3.82
N GLU A 150 -8.02 18.13 4.87
CA GLU A 150 -7.66 16.83 5.45
C GLU A 150 -8.45 15.70 4.79
N LEU A 151 -7.76 14.61 4.48
CA LEU A 151 -8.33 13.45 3.81
C LEU A 151 -7.92 12.20 4.57
N THR A 152 -8.89 11.33 4.85
CA THR A 152 -8.62 9.98 5.35
C THR A 152 -9.07 8.95 4.33
N LEU A 153 -8.14 8.09 3.90
CA LEU A 153 -8.45 6.91 3.09
C LEU A 153 -8.42 5.67 3.97
N ALA A 154 -9.37 4.77 3.75
CA ALA A 154 -9.38 3.47 4.42
C ALA A 154 -8.71 2.43 3.53
N ILE A 155 -7.79 1.65 4.09
CA ILE A 155 -7.19 0.51 3.42
C ILE A 155 -7.85 -0.75 3.95
N GLU A 156 -8.60 -1.41 3.08
CA GLU A 156 -9.37 -2.63 3.36
C GLU A 156 -8.66 -3.84 2.75
N ARG A 157 -8.13 -4.70 3.60
CA ARG A 157 -7.54 -5.99 3.21
C ARG A 157 -8.65 -7.00 2.94
N HIS A 158 -8.49 -7.70 1.83
CA HIS A 158 -9.33 -8.80 1.39
C HIS A 158 -8.47 -9.97 0.94
N GLY A 159 -9.13 -11.11 0.75
CA GLY A 159 -8.53 -12.29 0.15
C GLY A 159 -7.91 -13.23 1.18
N ARG A 160 -8.34 -14.50 1.12
CA ARG A 160 -7.84 -15.58 1.97
C ARG A 160 -6.55 -16.18 1.38
N VAL A 161 -6.56 -16.43 0.08
CA VAL A 161 -5.47 -17.10 -0.65
C VAL A 161 -4.48 -16.09 -1.24
N LEU A 162 -4.94 -15.21 -2.14
CA LEU A 162 -4.16 -14.05 -2.59
C LEU A 162 -4.54 -12.85 -1.73
N GLN A 163 -3.57 -12.02 -1.40
CA GLN A 163 -3.85 -10.79 -0.65
C GLN A 163 -4.21 -9.66 -1.59
N SER A 164 -5.25 -8.92 -1.24
CA SER A 164 -5.68 -7.71 -1.96
C SER A 164 -6.02 -6.61 -0.98
N PHE A 165 -5.77 -5.37 -1.36
CA PHE A 165 -6.02 -4.18 -0.54
C PHE A 165 -6.75 -3.16 -1.38
N ASP A 166 -7.95 -2.78 -0.94
CA ASP A 166 -8.72 -1.70 -1.53
C ASP A 166 -8.35 -0.39 -0.81
N VAL A 167 -7.97 0.63 -1.59
CA VAL A 167 -7.80 1.99 -1.10
C VAL A 167 -9.11 2.72 -1.31
N VAL A 168 -9.77 3.10 -0.23
CA VAL A 168 -11.16 3.54 -0.21
C VAL A 168 -11.27 5.02 0.15
N ASP A 169 -11.98 5.77 -0.69
CA ASP A 169 -12.47 7.13 -0.41
C ASP A 169 -14.00 7.09 -0.37
N GLY A 170 -14.58 7.23 0.83
CA GLY A 170 -16.04 7.16 1.01
C GLY A 170 -16.66 5.83 0.53
N ASP A 171 -17.47 5.92 -0.52
CA ASP A 171 -18.28 4.82 -1.07
C ASP A 171 -17.61 4.07 -2.24
N ARG A 172 -16.41 4.47 -2.65
CA ARG A 172 -15.67 3.86 -3.77
C ARG A 172 -14.26 3.48 -3.37
N ARG A 173 -13.68 2.56 -4.15
CA ARG A 173 -12.24 2.33 -4.11
C ARG A 173 -11.58 3.15 -5.22
N VAL A 174 -10.52 3.85 -4.87
CA VAL A 174 -9.76 4.74 -5.76
C VAL A 174 -8.48 4.06 -6.25
N ALA A 175 -8.05 3.00 -5.56
CA ALA A 175 -7.01 2.11 -6.02
C ALA A 175 -7.21 0.69 -5.47
N GLU A 176 -6.57 -0.27 -6.12
CA GLU A 176 -6.48 -1.67 -5.71
C GLU A 176 -5.02 -2.11 -5.77
N VAL A 177 -4.56 -2.83 -4.74
CA VAL A 177 -3.24 -3.46 -4.68
C VAL A 177 -3.44 -4.95 -4.45
N CYS A 178 -2.95 -5.81 -5.34
CA CYS A 178 -3.14 -7.25 -5.24
C CYS A 178 -1.82 -7.99 -5.39
N GLU A 179 -1.69 -9.13 -4.72
CA GLU A 179 -0.63 -10.09 -5.04
C GLU A 179 -0.71 -10.49 -6.51
N SER A 180 0.40 -10.32 -7.23
CA SER A 180 0.43 -10.60 -8.66
C SER A 180 0.51 -12.10 -8.92
N VAL A 181 -0.36 -12.61 -9.80
CA VAL A 181 -0.22 -13.98 -10.31
C VAL A 181 0.82 -14.05 -11.43
N ARG A 182 0.97 -12.98 -12.20
CA ARG A 182 1.80 -12.95 -13.41
C ARG A 182 3.26 -12.64 -13.13
N HIS A 183 3.52 -11.90 -12.06
CA HIS A 183 4.84 -11.36 -11.76
C HIS A 183 5.56 -12.08 -10.62
N ASN A 184 4.98 -13.18 -10.12
CA ASN A 184 5.56 -14.03 -9.08
C ASN A 184 5.83 -15.43 -9.63
N ASP A 185 7.06 -15.92 -9.46
CA ASP A 185 7.45 -17.28 -9.89
C ASP A 185 6.76 -18.37 -9.06
N ARG A 186 6.31 -18.03 -7.84
CA ARG A 186 5.60 -18.92 -6.94
C ARG A 186 4.53 -18.16 -6.16
N LEU A 187 3.45 -18.85 -5.80
CA LEU A 187 2.40 -18.33 -4.92
C LEU A 187 2.43 -19.02 -3.56
N ALA A 188 2.39 -18.25 -2.48
CA ALA A 188 2.42 -18.76 -1.11
C ALA A 188 1.01 -19.11 -0.60
N LEU A 189 0.47 -20.23 -1.11
CA LEU A 189 -0.92 -20.67 -0.85
C LEU A 189 -1.14 -21.23 0.56
N THR A 190 -0.08 -21.56 1.31
CA THR A 190 -0.15 -22.11 2.66
C THR A 190 0.51 -21.16 3.68
N ALA A 191 0.10 -21.25 4.94
CA ALA A 191 0.64 -20.40 6.01
C ALA A 191 2.17 -20.54 6.15
N GLY A 192 2.70 -21.77 6.06
CA GLY A 192 4.14 -22.01 6.12
C GLY A 192 4.92 -21.41 4.95
N ALA A 193 4.35 -21.44 3.74
CA ALA A 193 4.97 -20.87 2.55
C ALA A 193 5.00 -19.33 2.56
N ARG A 194 4.22 -18.67 3.42
CA ARG A 194 4.21 -17.20 3.55
C ARG A 194 5.35 -16.63 4.39
N ARG A 195 6.03 -17.46 5.18
CA ARG A 195 7.16 -16.98 5.99
C ARG A 195 8.30 -16.53 5.08
N GLY A 196 8.70 -15.26 5.20
CA GLY A 196 9.73 -14.66 4.34
C GLY A 196 9.32 -14.51 2.87
N TYR A 197 8.06 -14.73 2.53
CA TYR A 197 7.54 -14.53 1.19
C TYR A 197 7.24 -13.06 0.95
N ARG A 198 7.93 -12.46 -0.02
CA ARG A 198 7.72 -11.09 -0.47
C ARG A 198 7.23 -11.11 -1.92
N PRO A 199 5.91 -11.07 -2.16
CA PRO A 199 5.39 -11.09 -3.52
C PRO A 199 5.57 -9.75 -4.24
N ALA A 200 5.65 -9.81 -5.57
CA ALA A 200 5.27 -8.71 -6.43
C ALA A 200 3.77 -8.41 -6.29
N LEU A 201 3.41 -7.13 -6.31
CA LEU A 201 2.03 -6.65 -6.23
C LEU A 201 1.65 -5.90 -7.51
N ASP A 202 0.49 -6.22 -8.06
CA ASP A 202 -0.16 -5.44 -9.11
C ASP A 202 -0.95 -4.30 -8.47
N ILE A 203 -0.75 -3.08 -8.96
CA ILE A 203 -1.38 -1.86 -8.47
C ILE A 203 -2.24 -1.30 -9.58
N VAL A 204 -3.49 -0.96 -9.28
CA VAL A 204 -4.41 -0.28 -10.20
C VAL A 204 -4.88 1.01 -9.55
N VAL A 205 -4.68 2.13 -10.24
CA VAL A 205 -5.00 3.49 -9.76
C VAL A 205 -6.09 4.10 -10.64
N ALA A 206 -7.14 4.64 -10.04
CA ALA A 206 -8.18 5.36 -10.76
C ALA A 206 -7.70 6.76 -11.20
N PRO A 207 -8.27 7.34 -12.28
CA PRO A 207 -8.03 8.74 -12.64
C PRO A 207 -8.34 9.68 -11.46
N GLY A 208 -7.57 10.75 -11.32
CA GLY A 208 -7.70 11.77 -10.27
C GLY A 208 -6.97 11.45 -8.96
N VAL A 209 -6.10 10.43 -8.97
CA VAL A 209 -5.38 9.96 -7.79
C VAL A 209 -3.87 10.07 -8.03
N ASP A 210 -3.15 10.53 -7.02
CA ASP A 210 -1.69 10.56 -6.96
C ASP A 210 -1.12 9.13 -6.93
N ILE A 211 -0.37 8.79 -7.97
CA ILE A 211 0.26 7.49 -8.10
C ILE A 211 1.30 7.26 -6.99
N ALA A 212 2.08 8.28 -6.63
CA ALA A 212 3.14 8.14 -5.63
C ALA A 212 2.55 7.83 -4.24
N LEU A 213 1.41 8.44 -3.91
CA LEU A 213 0.63 8.08 -2.71
C LEU A 213 0.24 6.60 -2.70
N ILE A 214 -0.30 6.08 -3.81
CA ILE A 214 -0.70 4.67 -3.89
C ILE A 214 0.51 3.73 -3.80
N VAL A 215 1.65 4.10 -4.39
CA VAL A 215 2.90 3.33 -4.26
C VAL A 215 3.33 3.22 -2.80
N VAL A 216 3.29 4.32 -2.04
CA VAL A 216 3.62 4.28 -0.61
C VAL A 216 2.64 3.40 0.16
N ILE A 217 1.34 3.49 -0.13
CA ILE A 217 0.32 2.61 0.48
C ILE A 217 0.61 1.14 0.17
N ALA A 218 1.00 0.81 -1.07
CA ALA A 218 1.34 -0.54 -1.47
C ALA A 218 2.58 -1.07 -0.73
N ILE A 219 3.60 -0.22 -0.51
CA ILE A 219 4.78 -0.57 0.30
C ILE A 219 4.38 -0.84 1.75
N ILE A 220 3.56 0.02 2.36
CA ILE A 220 3.07 -0.18 3.73
C ILE A 220 2.24 -1.46 3.85
N ALA A 221 1.34 -1.73 2.89
CA ALA A 221 0.54 -2.95 2.85
C ALA A 221 1.42 -4.19 2.71
N SER A 222 2.44 -4.12 1.85
CA SER A 222 3.43 -5.16 1.67
C SER A 222 4.19 -5.43 2.97
N ASP A 223 4.79 -4.40 3.58
CA ASP A 223 5.57 -4.54 4.81
C ASP A 223 4.71 -4.96 6.02
N SER A 224 3.42 -4.62 6.03
CA SER A 224 2.51 -5.00 7.13
C SER A 224 2.07 -6.46 7.07
N VAL A 225 2.04 -7.07 5.89
CA VAL A 225 1.52 -8.45 5.69
C VAL A 225 2.60 -9.46 5.32
N PHE A 226 3.63 -9.02 4.59
CA PHE A 226 4.72 -9.83 4.05
C PHE A 226 6.09 -9.41 4.58
N GLY A 227 6.17 -8.32 5.34
CA GLY A 227 7.42 -7.88 5.94
C GLY A 227 8.05 -8.99 6.77
N SER A 228 9.36 -9.16 6.63
CA SER A 228 10.13 -10.03 7.52
C SER A 228 9.96 -9.53 8.94
N GLU A 229 9.45 -10.38 9.83
CA GLU A 229 9.76 -10.27 11.25
C GLU A 229 11.30 -10.33 11.34
N SER A 230 11.94 -9.17 11.37
CA SER A 230 13.25 -9.05 12.00
C SER A 230 12.98 -9.33 13.47
N GLY A 231 13.30 -10.55 13.88
CA GLY A 231 13.36 -10.94 15.29
C GLY A 231 14.34 -10.08 16.08
#